data_AF-A0A5N6RQJ2-F1
#
_entry.id   AF-A0A5N6RQJ2-F1
#
_cell.length_a   1.000
_cell.length_b   1.000
_cell.length_c   1.000
_cell.angle_alpha   90.00
_cell.angle_beta   90.00
_cell.angle_gamma   90.00
#
_symmetry.space_group_name_H-M   'P 1'
#
loop_
_entity.id
_entity.type
_entity.pdbx_description
1 polymer ?
#
loop_
_entity_poly.entity_id
_entity_poly.type
_entity_poly.pdbx_seq_one_letter_code
_entity_poly.pdbx_strand_id
1 'polypeptide(L)'
;MATFPNGGNGNILQHSNPLKPPKPHSHSLSNPLSLFSQTPDPKLTITGPSKLSGHVSISGSKNSALSILAATLCCSGTSKLTNVPNVSDTRIMASILSSLGAQIKVCDDEFLVNTDGVRSVEPSSDGIRKIRAGFFAIGPLLARFGEAAVALPGGCDIGARPVDLHIRGLRALGAVVELR
;
A
#
# COMPACT_ATOMS: atom_id res chain seq x y z
N MET A 1 11.48 -8.07 3.63
CA MET A 1 12.40 -7.14 4.31
C MET A 1 13.57 -6.83 3.39
N ALA A 2 14.00 -5.57 3.31
CA ALA A 2 15.15 -5.12 2.53
C ALA A 2 16.05 -4.24 3.41
N THR A 3 17.37 -4.42 3.35
CA THR A 3 18.35 -3.63 4.12
C THR A 3 19.62 -3.38 3.29
N PHE A 4 20.33 -2.26 3.52
CA PHE A 4 21.70 -2.11 3.02
C PHE A 4 22.70 -2.72 4.02
N PRO A 5 23.74 -3.44 3.56
CA PRO A 5 24.71 -4.06 4.45
C PRO A 5 25.54 -2.99 5.18
N ASN A 6 25.40 -2.91 6.50
CA ASN A 6 26.39 -2.25 7.36
C ASN A 6 27.58 -3.20 7.51
N GLY A 7 28.81 -2.71 7.30
CA GLY A 7 30.02 -3.50 7.45
C GLY A 7 30.11 -4.17 8.83
N GLY A 8 29.90 -5.48 8.88
CA GLY A 8 29.93 -6.27 10.11
C GLY A 8 29.61 -7.74 9.85
N ASN A 9 30.60 -8.60 10.13
CA ASN A 9 30.57 -10.06 10.00
C ASN A 9 29.46 -10.73 10.84
N GLY A 10 28.98 -11.89 10.37
CA GLY A 10 28.73 -13.01 11.28
C GLY A 10 27.42 -13.79 11.11
N ASN A 11 27.57 -14.98 10.55
CA ASN A 11 26.90 -16.25 10.85
C ASN A 11 25.40 -16.50 10.67
N ILE A 12 25.19 -17.46 9.76
CA ILE A 12 24.14 -18.46 9.60
C ILE A 12 23.85 -19.20 10.91
N LEU A 13 22.56 -19.30 11.28
CA LEU A 13 22.03 -20.45 12.04
C LEU A 13 20.62 -20.80 11.53
N GLN A 14 20.47 -22.05 11.09
CA GLN A 14 19.20 -22.73 10.86
C GLN A 14 18.57 -23.09 12.21
N HIS A 15 17.27 -22.88 12.38
CA HIS A 15 16.47 -23.68 13.30
C HIS A 15 15.05 -23.90 12.75
N SER A 16 14.70 -25.18 12.73
CA SER A 16 13.44 -25.80 12.31
C SER A 16 12.27 -25.48 13.25
N ASN A 17 11.12 -25.15 12.67
CA ASN A 17 9.83 -25.00 13.38
C ASN A 17 9.26 -26.36 13.84
N PRO A 18 8.71 -26.47 15.06
CA PRO A 18 7.84 -27.59 15.42
C PRO A 18 6.38 -27.34 14.97
N LEU A 19 5.72 -28.42 14.56
CA LEU A 19 4.33 -28.49 14.09
C LEU A 19 3.32 -28.05 15.17
N LYS A 20 2.33 -27.24 14.77
CA LYS A 20 1.18 -26.83 15.60
C LYS A 20 0.03 -27.85 15.46
N PRO A 21 -0.59 -28.31 16.56
CA PRO A 21 -1.70 -29.27 16.50
C PRO A 21 -3.01 -28.65 15.95
N PRO A 22 -3.93 -29.47 15.42
CA PRO A 22 -5.10 -29.02 14.68
C PRO A 22 -6.17 -28.39 15.58
N LYS A 23 -6.88 -27.39 15.05
CA LYS A 23 -8.01 -26.72 15.71
C LYS A 23 -9.25 -27.63 15.72
N PRO A 24 -10.04 -27.68 16.82
CA PRO A 24 -11.31 -28.38 16.84
C PRO A 24 -12.39 -27.62 16.04
N HIS A 25 -13.19 -28.36 15.30
CA HIS A 25 -14.39 -27.87 14.61
C HIS A 25 -15.51 -27.63 15.62
N SER A 26 -15.90 -26.37 15.80
CA SER A 26 -17.13 -26.00 16.49
C SER A 26 -18.13 -25.43 15.47
N HIS A 27 -19.13 -26.22 15.12
CA HIS A 27 -20.38 -25.71 14.56
C HIS A 27 -21.11 -24.95 15.68
N SER A 28 -21.24 -23.63 15.56
CA SER A 28 -22.18 -22.85 16.38
C SER A 28 -23.20 -22.17 15.47
N LEU A 29 -24.44 -22.57 15.69
CA LEU A 29 -25.72 -22.13 15.14
C LEU A 29 -25.75 -20.64 14.75
N SER A 30 -26.28 -20.37 13.55
CA SER A 30 -26.52 -19.04 13.01
C SER A 30 -27.42 -18.22 13.93
N ASN A 31 -26.89 -17.11 14.42
CA ASN A 31 -27.61 -16.14 15.23
C ASN A 31 -28.72 -15.46 14.37
N PRO A 32 -30.01 -15.51 14.75
CA PRO A 32 -31.12 -15.03 13.93
C PRO A 32 -31.28 -13.49 13.88
N LEU A 33 -30.28 -12.72 14.33
CA LEU A 33 -30.31 -11.25 14.40
C LEU A 33 -29.46 -10.54 13.34
N SER A 34 -29.02 -11.23 12.29
CA SER A 34 -28.23 -10.62 11.20
C SER A 34 -29.07 -10.01 10.06
N LEU A 35 -30.40 -9.94 10.19
CA LEU A 35 -31.29 -9.59 9.09
C LEU A 35 -31.39 -8.09 8.75
N PHE A 36 -30.73 -7.19 9.50
CA PHE A 36 -30.85 -5.75 9.28
C PHE A 36 -29.52 -5.03 9.40
N SER A 37 -28.77 -4.98 8.30
CA SER A 37 -27.81 -3.92 7.94
C SER A 37 -27.05 -4.35 6.68
N GLN A 38 -27.76 -4.60 5.57
CA GLN A 38 -27.11 -4.61 4.26
C GLN A 38 -27.50 -3.30 3.59
N THR A 39 -26.63 -2.29 3.68
CA THR A 39 -26.64 -1.23 2.67
C THR A 39 -26.46 -1.93 1.33
N PRO A 40 -27.38 -1.76 0.36
CA PRO A 40 -27.24 -2.41 -0.93
C PRO A 40 -25.94 -1.98 -1.59
N ASP A 41 -25.28 -2.91 -2.28
CA ASP A 41 -24.07 -2.61 -3.03
C ASP A 41 -24.29 -1.37 -3.92
N PRO A 42 -23.35 -0.42 -3.95
CA PRO A 42 -23.51 0.78 -4.76
C PRO A 42 -23.71 0.41 -6.23
N LYS A 43 -24.88 0.75 -6.77
CA LYS A 43 -25.30 0.44 -8.13
C LYS A 43 -25.49 1.73 -8.93
N LEU A 44 -25.00 1.73 -10.17
CA LEU A 44 -25.30 2.78 -11.15
C LEU A 44 -26.51 2.35 -11.98
N THR A 45 -27.55 3.17 -11.99
CA THR A 45 -28.71 3.02 -12.90
C THR A 45 -28.58 4.03 -14.03
N ILE A 46 -28.50 3.54 -15.26
CA ILE A 46 -28.30 4.37 -16.46
C ILE A 46 -29.58 4.30 -17.30
N THR A 47 -30.14 5.46 -17.64
CA THR A 47 -31.30 5.56 -18.52
C THR A 47 -30.85 6.07 -19.89
N GLY A 48 -31.31 5.41 -20.96
CA GLY A 48 -31.00 5.76 -22.34
C GLY A 48 -32.16 5.41 -23.29
N PRO A 49 -31.96 5.53 -24.62
CA PRO A 49 -30.72 5.92 -25.30
C PRO A 49 -30.50 7.45 -25.31
N SER A 50 -29.26 7.88 -25.06
CA SER A 50 -28.86 9.31 -25.06
C SER A 50 -27.49 9.47 -25.74
N LYS A 51 -27.31 10.53 -26.55
CA LYS A 51 -26.00 10.89 -27.11
C LYS A 51 -25.24 11.77 -26.13
N LEU A 52 -23.97 11.45 -25.85
CA LEU A 52 -23.10 12.30 -25.06
C LEU A 52 -22.70 13.54 -25.88
N SER A 53 -22.85 14.73 -25.30
CA SER A 53 -22.44 16.01 -25.89
C SER A 53 -22.06 16.98 -24.77
N GLY A 54 -20.94 17.68 -24.92
CA GLY A 54 -20.43 18.64 -23.93
C GLY A 54 -18.93 18.50 -23.70
N HIS A 55 -18.43 19.24 -22.71
CA HIS A 55 -17.03 19.22 -22.27
C HIS A 55 -16.95 18.80 -20.81
N VAL A 56 -15.91 18.06 -20.44
CA VAL A 56 -15.64 17.65 -19.06
C VAL A 56 -14.15 17.87 -18.77
N SER A 57 -13.86 18.41 -17.58
CA SER A 57 -12.49 18.50 -17.09
C SER A 57 -12.02 17.15 -16.59
N ILE A 58 -10.87 16.69 -17.07
CA ILE A 58 -10.30 15.40 -16.68
C ILE A 58 -9.43 15.59 -15.44
N SER A 59 -9.71 14.81 -14.39
CA SER A 59 -8.89 14.78 -13.18
C SER A 59 -7.47 14.30 -13.46
N GLY A 60 -6.53 14.61 -12.57
CA GLY A 60 -5.16 14.15 -12.68
C GLY A 60 -4.99 12.62 -12.70
N SER A 61 -3.79 12.19 -13.06
CA SER A 61 -3.47 10.76 -13.22
C SER A 61 -3.30 10.07 -11.86
N LYS A 62 -4.22 9.14 -11.54
CA LYS A 62 -4.12 8.28 -10.34
C LYS A 62 -2.78 7.56 -10.24
N ASN A 63 -2.31 6.93 -11.32
CA ASN A 63 -1.09 6.13 -11.30
C ASN A 63 0.15 6.98 -11.05
N SER A 64 0.19 8.18 -11.62
CA SER A 64 1.27 9.14 -11.35
C SER A 64 1.23 9.62 -9.90
N ALA A 65 0.03 9.98 -9.41
CA ALA A 65 -0.15 10.41 -8.03
C ALA A 65 0.29 9.35 -7.01
N LEU A 66 0.00 8.06 -7.24
CA LEU A 66 0.42 6.99 -6.34
C LEU A 66 1.95 6.89 -6.19
N SER A 67 2.68 6.98 -7.30
CA SER A 67 4.15 6.96 -7.27
C SER A 67 4.72 8.22 -6.60
N ILE A 68 4.16 9.40 -6.90
CA ILE A 68 4.62 10.66 -6.31
C ILE A 68 4.32 10.71 -4.81
N LEU A 69 3.13 10.25 -4.38
CA LEU A 69 2.77 10.13 -2.97
C LEU A 69 3.78 9.25 -2.22
N ALA A 70 4.13 8.07 -2.75
CA ALA A 70 5.17 7.23 -2.14
C ALA A 70 6.53 7.94 -2.10
N ALA A 71 6.90 8.65 -3.17
CA ALA A 71 8.16 9.38 -3.26
C ALA A 71 8.29 10.54 -2.27
N THR A 72 7.19 11.07 -1.71
CA THR A 72 7.25 12.09 -0.63
C THR A 72 8.04 11.62 0.59
N LEU A 73 8.13 10.30 0.81
CA LEU A 73 8.96 9.71 1.86
C LEU A 73 10.45 10.03 1.67
N CYS A 74 10.91 10.32 0.46
CA CYS A 74 12.30 10.74 0.21
C CYS A 74 12.58 12.19 0.64
N CYS A 75 11.55 13.01 0.82
CA CYS A 75 11.67 14.41 1.20
C CYS A 75 11.57 14.56 2.72
N SER A 76 12.21 15.59 3.29
CA SER A 76 11.89 16.12 4.62
C SER A 76 10.85 17.25 4.51
N GLY A 77 10.13 17.54 5.59
CA GLY A 77 9.14 18.59 5.63
C GLY A 77 7.80 18.22 4.98
N THR A 78 7.09 19.26 4.52
CA THR A 78 5.76 19.15 3.92
C THR A 78 5.84 19.26 2.39
N SER A 79 5.41 18.23 1.69
CA SER A 79 5.19 18.23 0.25
C SER A 79 3.74 18.60 -0.07
N LYS A 80 3.53 19.57 -0.97
CA LYS A 80 2.21 19.90 -1.53
C LYS A 80 2.06 19.29 -2.92
N LEU A 81 1.09 18.40 -3.09
CA LEU A 81 0.74 17.78 -4.36
C LEU A 81 -0.61 18.33 -4.81
N THR A 82 -0.67 18.83 -6.04
CA THR A 82 -1.88 19.36 -6.67
C THR A 82 -2.35 18.45 -7.80
N ASN A 83 -3.64 18.53 -8.16
CA ASN A 83 -4.23 17.72 -9.22
C ASN A 83 -4.10 16.20 -8.92
N VAL A 84 -4.26 15.83 -7.66
CA VAL A 84 -4.29 14.43 -7.21
C VAL A 84 -5.75 14.00 -7.11
N PRO A 85 -6.23 13.05 -7.94
CA PRO A 85 -7.63 12.63 -7.87
C PRO A 85 -7.94 12.00 -6.51
N ASN A 86 -8.99 12.48 -5.84
CA ASN A 86 -9.44 11.93 -4.57
C ASN A 86 -10.30 10.66 -4.75
N VAL A 87 -9.62 9.55 -5.04
CA VAL A 87 -10.21 8.22 -5.29
C VAL A 87 -9.74 7.19 -4.25
N SER A 88 -10.30 5.99 -4.29
CA SER A 88 -10.01 4.93 -3.29
C SER A 88 -8.50 4.67 -3.15
N ASP A 89 -7.79 4.47 -4.25
CA ASP A 89 -6.37 4.13 -4.22
C ASP A 89 -5.49 5.23 -3.61
N THR A 90 -5.74 6.50 -3.94
CA THR A 90 -4.95 7.63 -3.40
C THR A 90 -5.21 7.81 -1.91
N ARG A 91 -6.44 7.56 -1.44
CA ARG A 91 -6.78 7.51 -0.01
C ARG A 91 -6.11 6.33 0.71
N ILE A 92 -6.05 5.15 0.09
CA ILE A 92 -5.35 3.99 0.67
C ILE A 92 -3.84 4.28 0.75
N MET A 93 -3.25 4.88 -0.28
CA MET A 93 -1.85 5.31 -0.24
C MET A 93 -1.61 6.34 0.87
N ALA A 94 -2.50 7.32 1.04
CA ALA A 94 -2.42 8.24 2.18
C ALA A 94 -2.48 7.49 3.51
N SER A 95 -3.37 6.51 3.67
CA SER A 95 -3.44 5.70 4.89
C SER A 95 -2.16 4.88 5.13
N ILE A 96 -1.52 4.35 4.08
CA ILE A 96 -0.22 3.67 4.16
C ILE A 96 0.84 4.64 4.70
N LEU A 97 0.95 5.84 4.11
CA LEU A 97 1.88 6.86 4.55
C LEU A 97 1.61 7.32 6.00
N SER A 98 0.34 7.50 6.38
CA SER A 98 -0.02 7.83 7.75
C SER A 98 0.35 6.74 8.74
N SER A 99 0.26 5.45 8.35
CA SER A 99 0.69 4.34 9.21
C SER A 99 2.19 4.33 9.50
N LEU A 100 2.98 5.00 8.67
CA LEU A 100 4.42 5.19 8.88
C LEU A 100 4.76 6.36 9.80
N GLY A 101 3.76 7.21 10.11
CA GLY A 101 3.90 8.43 10.91
C GLY A 101 3.82 9.74 10.11
N ALA A 102 3.53 9.68 8.80
CA ALA A 102 3.31 10.89 8.02
C ALA A 102 1.99 11.57 8.42
N GLN A 103 1.96 12.90 8.42
CA GLN A 103 0.73 13.66 8.60
C GLN A 103 0.21 14.11 7.25
N ILE A 104 -1.06 13.80 6.96
CA ILE A 104 -1.65 14.05 5.64
C ILE A 104 -2.93 14.85 5.80
N LYS A 105 -3.03 15.94 5.04
CA LYS A 105 -4.27 16.70 4.87
C LYS A 105 -4.69 16.63 3.40
N VAL A 106 -5.96 16.33 3.17
CA VAL A 106 -6.55 16.26 1.83
C VAL A 106 -7.64 17.31 1.73
N CYS A 107 -7.56 18.15 0.70
CA CYS A 107 -8.56 19.17 0.40
C CYS A 107 -8.79 19.12 -1.12
N ASP A 108 -9.98 18.69 -1.54
CA ASP A 108 -10.32 18.44 -2.95
C ASP A 108 -9.27 17.56 -3.66
N ASP A 109 -8.57 18.14 -4.64
CA ASP A 109 -7.52 17.48 -5.42
C ASP A 109 -6.10 17.85 -4.95
N GLU A 110 -5.97 18.38 -3.72
CA GLU A 110 -4.70 18.72 -3.10
C GLU A 110 -4.38 17.82 -1.90
N PHE A 111 -3.14 17.33 -1.85
CA PHE A 111 -2.61 16.50 -0.76
C PHE A 111 -1.40 17.22 -0.16
N LEU A 112 -1.48 17.55 1.12
CA LEU A 112 -0.35 18.02 1.92
C LEU A 112 0.19 16.86 2.73
N VAL A 113 1.43 16.46 2.47
CA VAL A 113 2.08 15.31 3.10
C VAL A 113 3.30 15.79 3.87
N ASN A 114 3.24 15.78 5.20
CA ASN A 114 4.39 16.03 6.06
C ASN A 114 5.00 14.68 6.50
N THR A 115 6.30 14.49 6.25
CA THR A 115 7.01 13.24 6.53
C THR A 115 8.03 13.36 7.67
N ASP A 116 8.04 14.46 8.43
CA ASP A 116 8.96 14.65 9.56
C ASP A 116 8.65 13.71 10.74
N GLY A 117 7.38 13.31 10.86
CA GLY A 117 6.89 12.35 11.86
C GLY A 117 7.14 10.89 11.50
N VAL A 118 7.72 10.58 10.33
CA VAL A 118 7.90 9.19 9.89
C VAL A 118 9.01 8.53 10.70
N ARG A 119 8.64 7.50 11.46
CA ARG A 119 9.55 6.74 12.36
C ARG A 119 9.47 5.23 12.17
N SER A 120 8.45 4.74 11.46
CA SER A 120 8.32 3.32 11.12
C SER A 120 8.91 3.05 9.74
N VAL A 121 9.49 1.86 9.59
CA VAL A 121 9.96 1.30 8.31
C VAL A 121 9.04 0.17 7.81
N GLU A 122 7.94 -0.05 8.52
CA GLU A 122 6.93 -1.07 8.23
C GLU A 122 5.54 -0.43 8.10
N PRO A 123 5.01 -0.27 6.87
CA PRO A 123 3.67 0.23 6.66
C PRO A 123 2.62 -0.85 6.98
N SER A 124 1.40 -0.41 7.29
CA SER A 124 0.26 -1.30 7.53
C SER A 124 0.06 -2.29 6.38
N SER A 125 0.13 -3.59 6.71
CA SER A 125 -0.03 -4.66 5.73
C SER A 125 -1.41 -4.66 5.04
N ASP A 126 -2.46 -4.18 5.72
CA ASP A 126 -3.81 -4.09 5.17
C ASP A 126 -3.86 -3.13 3.97
N GLY A 127 -3.19 -1.98 4.06
CA GLY A 127 -3.12 -1.03 2.95
C GLY A 127 -2.35 -1.59 1.76
N ILE A 128 -1.20 -2.23 2.02
CA ILE A 128 -0.36 -2.82 0.97
C ILE A 128 -1.08 -3.95 0.21
N ARG A 129 -1.90 -4.75 0.90
CA ARG A 129 -2.67 -5.82 0.25
C ARG A 129 -3.83 -5.28 -0.59
N LYS A 130 -4.41 -4.13 -0.22
CA LYS A 130 -5.54 -3.50 -0.93
C LYS A 130 -5.15 -2.88 -2.26
N ILE A 131 -3.95 -2.28 -2.35
CA ILE A 131 -3.46 -1.69 -3.60
C ILE A 131 -2.06 -2.17 -3.92
N ARG A 132 -1.86 -2.64 -5.16
CA ARG A 132 -0.54 -3.06 -5.63
C ARG A 132 0.52 -1.95 -5.52
N ALA A 133 0.10 -0.70 -5.78
CA ALA A 133 0.98 0.46 -5.69
C ALA A 133 1.50 0.71 -4.27
N GLY A 134 0.89 0.14 -3.22
CA GLY A 134 1.40 0.22 -1.86
C GLY A 134 2.85 -0.29 -1.75
N PHE A 135 3.23 -1.26 -2.59
CA PHE A 135 4.59 -1.76 -2.67
C PHE A 135 5.63 -0.69 -3.04
N PHE A 136 5.22 0.43 -3.67
CA PHE A 136 6.13 1.52 -4.04
C PHE A 136 6.78 2.19 -2.83
N ALA A 137 6.20 2.07 -1.62
CA ALA A 137 6.81 2.59 -0.40
C ALA A 137 8.17 1.94 -0.05
N ILE A 138 8.45 0.71 -0.53
CA ILE A 138 9.69 0.00 -0.20
C ILE A 138 10.95 0.76 -0.63
N GLY A 139 10.93 1.40 -1.80
CA GLY A 139 12.08 2.11 -2.35
C GLY A 139 12.44 3.34 -1.52
N PRO A 140 11.51 4.30 -1.34
CA PRO A 140 11.71 5.47 -0.50
C PRO A 140 12.07 5.14 0.95
N LEU A 141 11.44 4.14 1.56
CA LEU A 141 11.77 3.72 2.92
C LEU A 141 13.21 3.20 3.01
N LEU A 142 13.58 2.30 2.10
CA LEU A 142 14.93 1.74 2.07
C LEU A 142 15.98 2.83 1.81
N ALA A 143 15.70 3.77 0.89
CA ALA A 143 16.60 4.87 0.58
C ALA A 143 16.78 5.83 1.76
N ARG A 144 15.71 6.12 2.51
CA ARG A 144 15.74 7.08 3.63
C ARG A 144 16.25 6.49 4.93
N PHE A 145 15.88 5.26 5.25
CA PHE A 145 16.15 4.64 6.55
C PHE A 145 17.20 3.53 6.50
N GLY A 146 17.63 3.10 5.30
CA GLY A 146 18.56 1.99 5.11
C GLY A 146 17.92 0.61 5.29
N GLU A 147 16.65 0.56 5.72
CA GLU A 147 15.86 -0.65 5.88
C GLU A 147 14.38 -0.41 5.56
N ALA A 148 13.68 -1.48 5.14
CA ALA A 148 12.24 -1.48 4.92
C ALA A 148 11.65 -2.88 5.08
N ALA A 149 10.51 -2.99 5.76
CA ALA A 149 9.72 -4.21 5.85
C ALA A 149 8.35 -3.94 5.23
N VAL A 150 8.00 -4.62 4.12
CA VAL A 150 6.74 -4.37 3.42
C VAL A 150 6.09 -5.70 3.10
N ALA A 151 4.78 -5.80 3.32
CA ALA A 151 4.02 -6.97 2.93
C ALA A 151 4.08 -7.19 1.41
N LEU A 152 4.00 -8.45 0.98
CA LEU A 152 3.78 -8.73 -0.43
C LEU A 152 2.37 -8.28 -0.85
N PRO A 153 2.20 -7.70 -2.05
CA PRO A 153 0.88 -7.41 -2.58
C PRO A 153 0.00 -8.66 -2.58
N GLY A 154 -1.31 -8.47 -2.37
CA GLY A 154 -2.27 -9.56 -2.46
C GLY A 154 -2.40 -10.15 -3.88
N GLY A 155 -3.21 -11.20 -4.00
CA GLY A 155 -3.66 -11.70 -5.29
C GLY A 155 -4.39 -10.62 -6.09
N CYS A 156 -4.29 -10.68 -7.41
CA CYS A 156 -4.97 -9.75 -8.31
C CYS A 156 -5.82 -10.56 -9.27
N ASP A 157 -7.12 -10.28 -9.32
CA ASP A 157 -8.09 -11.00 -10.17
C ASP A 157 -7.81 -10.80 -11.68
N ILE A 158 -7.03 -9.77 -12.02
CA ILE A 158 -6.58 -9.49 -13.40
C ILE A 158 -5.52 -10.52 -13.85
N GLY A 159 -4.83 -11.17 -12.91
CA GLY A 159 -3.82 -12.20 -13.18
C GLY A 159 -2.56 -12.07 -12.33
N ALA A 160 -1.63 -12.99 -12.55
CA ALA A 160 -0.35 -13.01 -11.85
C ALA A 160 0.47 -11.77 -12.21
N ARG A 161 0.79 -10.99 -11.18
CA ARG A 161 1.63 -9.82 -11.31
C ARG A 161 2.72 -9.93 -10.23
N PRO A 162 3.84 -10.63 -10.49
CA PRO A 162 4.90 -10.80 -9.49
C PRO A 162 5.63 -9.48 -9.19
N VAL A 163 6.39 -9.45 -8.11
CA VAL A 163 7.27 -8.33 -7.72
C VAL A 163 8.76 -8.70 -7.87
N ASP A 164 9.05 -9.75 -8.63
CA ASP A 164 10.40 -10.29 -8.84
C ASP A 164 11.36 -9.25 -9.42
N LEU A 165 10.89 -8.40 -10.34
CA LEU A 165 11.68 -7.32 -10.92
C LEU A 165 12.07 -6.26 -9.88
N HIS A 166 11.16 -5.93 -8.96
CA HIS A 166 11.51 -5.01 -7.86
C HIS A 166 12.55 -5.64 -6.94
N ILE A 167 12.40 -6.91 -6.59
CA ILE A 167 13.37 -7.62 -5.73
C ILE A 167 14.74 -7.67 -6.41
N ARG A 168 14.80 -8.04 -7.69
CA ARG A 168 16.05 -8.06 -8.47
C ARG A 168 16.68 -6.67 -8.56
N GLY A 169 15.88 -5.64 -8.82
CA GLY A 169 16.35 -4.25 -8.87
C GLY A 169 16.95 -3.79 -7.54
N LEU A 170 16.27 -4.03 -6.41
CA LEU A 170 16.78 -3.67 -5.08
C LEU A 170 18.09 -4.41 -4.77
N ARG A 171 18.18 -5.71 -5.09
CA ARG A 171 19.43 -6.47 -4.93
C ARG A 171 20.57 -5.95 -5.80
N ALA A 172 20.28 -5.56 -7.04
CA ALA A 172 21.27 -4.97 -7.94
C ALA A 172 21.79 -3.61 -7.43
N LEU A 173 20.98 -2.90 -6.64
CA LEU A 173 21.38 -1.67 -5.94
C LEU A 173 22.15 -1.94 -4.64
N GLY A 174 22.43 -3.20 -4.28
CA GLY A 174 23.20 -3.57 -3.09
C GLY A 174 22.35 -3.88 -1.85
N ALA A 175 21.03 -3.94 -1.97
CA ALA A 175 20.17 -4.30 -0.85
C ALA A 175 20.12 -5.82 -0.63
N VAL A 176 20.20 -6.25 0.62
CA VAL A 176 19.86 -7.62 1.04
C VAL A 176 18.34 -7.71 1.14
N VAL A 177 17.72 -8.60 0.36
CA VAL A 177 16.26 -8.77 0.33
C VAL A 177 15.87 -10.18 0.73
N GLU A 178 15.10 -10.28 1.82
CA GLU A 178 14.56 -11.52 2.38
C GLU A 178 13.03 -11.55 2.31
N LEU A 179 12.48 -12.69 1.89
CA LEU A 179 11.06 -13.00 1.98
C LEU A 179 10.84 -13.81 3.26
N ARG A 180 9.95 -13.34 4.12
CA ARG A 180 9.57 -13.98 5.38
C ARG A 180 8.06 -14.18 5.40
#